data_AF-A0A2B5X6M1-F1
#
_entry.id   AF-A0A2B5X6M1-F1
#
_cell.length_a   1.000
_cell.length_b   1.000
_cell.length_c   1.000
_cell.angle_alpha   90.00
_cell.angle_beta   90.00
_cell.angle_gamma   90.00
#
_symmetry.space_group_name_H-M   'P 1'
#
loop_
_entity.id
_entity.type
_entity.pdbx_description
1 polymer ?
#
loop_
_entity_poly.entity_id
_entity_poly.type
_entity_poly.pdbx_seq_one_letter_code
_entity_poly.pdbx_strand_id
1 'polypeptide(L)'
;MKRMLTERELEVAIYVAKGLTDAEISRKIYVSPRRISTIINHIKEKWHIHSRVEVGILVYHFGFIDAPLFSNKESHLFEKVAQ
;
A
#
# COMPACT_ATOMS: atom_id res chain seq x y z
N MET A 1 6.20 -7.06 -21.26
CA MET A 1 5.29 -6.59 -20.19
C MET A 1 5.98 -5.51 -19.38
N LYS A 2 5.41 -4.30 -19.30
CA LYS A 2 6.01 -3.18 -18.54
C LYS A 2 5.53 -3.27 -17.09
N ARG A 3 6.41 -3.71 -16.19
CA ARG A 3 6.14 -3.80 -14.74
C ARG A 3 6.15 -2.44 -14.03
N MET A 4 6.47 -1.34 -14.73
CA MET A 4 6.36 0.00 -14.13
C MET A 4 4.90 0.38 -13.87
N LEU A 5 4.65 0.84 -12.65
CA LEU A 5 3.45 1.60 -12.35
C LEU A 5 3.52 2.97 -13.04
N THR A 6 2.38 3.43 -13.52
CA THR A 6 2.18 4.84 -13.87
C THR A 6 2.23 5.70 -12.62
N GLU A 7 2.41 7.01 -12.76
CA GLU A 7 2.38 7.94 -11.62
C GLU A 7 1.11 7.80 -10.79
N ARG A 8 -0.04 7.64 -11.45
CA ARG A 8 -1.33 7.48 -10.79
C ARG A 8 -1.48 6.15 -10.06
N GLU A 9 -0.99 5.07 -10.66
CA GLU A 9 -0.96 3.76 -10.00
C GLU A 9 -0.02 3.77 -8.79
N LEU A 10 1.16 4.39 -8.92
CA LEU A 10 2.13 4.53 -7.84
C LEU A 10 1.55 5.35 -6.67
N GLU A 11 0.91 6.48 -6.97
CA GLU A 11 0.26 7.31 -5.96
C GLU A 11 -0.80 6.53 -5.17
N VAL A 12 -1.68 5.79 -5.87
CA VAL A 12 -2.68 4.93 -5.22
C VAL A 12 -2.00 3.83 -4.39
N ALA A 13 -0.97 3.17 -4.92
CA ALA A 13 -0.23 2.13 -4.21
C ALA A 13 0.41 2.67 -2.92
N ILE A 14 0.97 3.88 -2.94
CA ILE A 14 1.53 4.54 -1.75
C ILE A 14 0.45 4.78 -0.69
N TYR A 15 -0.74 5.23 -1.07
CA TYR A 15 -1.83 5.38 -0.10
C TYR A 15 -2.33 4.05 0.45
N VAL A 16 -2.36 3.00 -0.38
CA VAL A 16 -2.66 1.63 0.07
C VAL A 16 -1.63 1.18 1.11
N ALA A 17 -0.34 1.40 0.86
CA ALA A 17 0.74 1.06 1.80
C ALA A 17 0.66 1.85 3.12
N LYS A 18 0.08 3.06 3.09
CA LYS A 18 -0.23 3.87 4.29
C LYS A 18 -1.51 3.42 5.03
N GLY A 19 -2.17 2.35 4.58
CA GLY A 19 -3.34 1.77 5.24
C GLY A 19 -4.67 2.46 4.89
N LEU A 20 -4.72 3.33 3.88
CA LEU A 20 -5.96 4.03 3.53
C LEU A 20 -6.93 3.11 2.79
N THR A 21 -8.21 3.29 3.05
CA THR A 21 -9.36 2.69 2.35
C THR A 21 -9.61 3.36 1.00
N ASP A 22 -10.34 2.69 0.11
CA ASP A 22 -10.68 3.25 -1.20
C ASP A 22 -11.44 4.58 -1.08
N ALA A 23 -12.28 4.75 -0.06
CA ALA A 23 -13.00 5.99 0.20
C ALA A 23 -12.09 7.12 0.70
N GLU A 24 -11.07 6.81 1.50
CA GLU A 24 -10.08 7.82 1.93
C GLU A 24 -9.20 8.26 0.78
N ILE A 25 -8.75 7.31 -0.04
CA ILE A 25 -7.97 7.58 -1.25
C ILE A 25 -8.81 8.42 -2.21
N SER A 26 -10.07 8.05 -2.43
CA SER A 26 -10.98 8.75 -3.34
C SER A 26 -11.12 10.24 -2.99
N ARG A 27 -11.18 10.56 -1.69
CA ARG A 27 -11.22 11.94 -1.18
C ARG A 27 -9.92 12.69 -1.39
N LYS A 28 -8.77 12.03 -1.23
CA LYS A 28 -7.46 12.66 -1.43
C LYS A 28 -7.18 13.03 -2.87
N ILE A 29 -7.70 12.23 -3.80
CA ILE A 29 -7.32 12.34 -5.21
C ILE A 29 -8.49 12.65 -6.16
N TYR A 30 -9.64 13.03 -5.60
CA TYR A 30 -10.84 13.52 -6.28
C TYR A 30 -11.40 12.60 -7.38
N VAL A 31 -11.54 11.31 -7.08
CA VAL A 31 -12.18 10.32 -7.97
C VAL A 31 -13.18 9.47 -7.17
N SER A 32 -13.95 8.61 -7.84
CA SER A 32 -14.87 7.70 -7.14
C SER A 32 -14.14 6.54 -6.44
N PRO A 33 -14.65 6.00 -5.32
CA PRO A 33 -14.09 4.81 -4.69
C PRO A 33 -14.01 3.61 -5.65
N ARG A 34 -14.99 3.45 -6.54
CA ARG A 34 -14.97 2.41 -7.59
C ARG A 34 -13.76 2.56 -8.50
N ARG A 35 -13.38 3.78 -8.87
CA ARG A 35 -12.18 4.03 -9.69
C ARG A 35 -10.90 3.64 -8.96
N ILE A 36 -10.83 3.83 -7.64
CA ILE A 36 -9.69 3.37 -6.82
C ILE A 36 -9.58 1.85 -6.86
N SER A 37 -10.69 1.15 -6.63
CA SER A 37 -10.73 -0.31 -6.71
C SER A 37 -10.26 -0.84 -8.07
N THR A 38 -10.69 -0.20 -9.17
CA THR A 38 -10.21 -0.54 -10.52
C THR A 38 -8.69 -0.36 -10.67
N ILE A 39 -8.14 0.76 -10.20
CA ILE A 39 -6.69 1.02 -10.26
C ILE A 39 -5.92 -0.04 -9.46
N ILE A 40 -6.39 -0.41 -8.26
CA ILE A 40 -5.76 -1.44 -7.43
C ILE A 40 -5.78 -2.79 -8.13
N ASN A 41 -6.88 -3.16 -8.80
CA ASN A 41 -6.93 -4.40 -9.56
C ASN A 41 -5.94 -4.40 -10.74
N HIS A 42 -5.81 -3.29 -11.47
CA HIS A 42 -4.80 -3.18 -12.52
C HIS A 42 -3.36 -3.30 -11.99
N ILE A 43 -3.06 -2.71 -10.83
CA ILE A 43 -1.76 -2.88 -10.15
C ILE A 43 -1.51 -4.36 -9.86
N LYS A 44 -2.52 -5.04 -9.28
CA LYS A 44 -2.44 -6.46 -8.94
C LYS A 44 -2.18 -7.34 -10.15
N GLU A 45 -2.90 -7.10 -11.24
CA GLU A 45 -2.72 -7.83 -12.52
C GLU A 45 -1.33 -7.59 -13.12
N LYS A 46 -0.88 -6.32 -13.16
CA LYS A 46 0.44 -5.95 -13.71
C LYS A 46 1.61 -6.56 -12.94
N TRP A 47 1.47 -6.75 -11.63
CA TRP A 47 2.51 -7.28 -10.75
C TRP A 47 2.30 -8.75 -10.34
N HIS A 48 1.22 -9.38 -10.80
CA HIS A 48 0.86 -10.76 -10.45
C HIS A 48 0.78 -10.99 -8.93
N ILE A 49 0.08 -10.10 -8.23
CA ILE A 49 -0.18 -10.18 -6.79
C ILE A 49 -1.69 -10.28 -6.52
N HIS A 50 -2.06 -10.81 -5.36
CA HIS A 50 -3.41 -11.30 -5.11
C HIS A 50 -4.17 -10.55 -4.00
N SER A 51 -3.48 -9.75 -3.20
CA SER A 51 -4.02 -9.04 -2.05
C SER A 51 -3.63 -7.57 -2.00
N ARG A 52 -4.42 -6.77 -1.28
CA ARG A 52 -4.11 -5.37 -0.97
C ARG A 52 -2.85 -5.25 -0.11
N VAL A 53 -2.62 -6.23 0.76
CA VAL A 53 -1.42 -6.30 1.61
C VAL A 53 -0.17 -6.45 0.75
N GLU A 54 -0.19 -7.31 -0.27
CA GLU A 54 0.93 -7.44 -1.21
C GLU A 54 1.22 -6.15 -1.99
N VAL A 55 0.21 -5.31 -2.28
CA VAL A 55 0.45 -3.96 -2.84
C VAL A 55 1.23 -3.11 -1.86
N GLY A 56 0.93 -3.17 -0.56
CA GLY A 56 1.70 -2.49 0.47
C GLY A 56 3.15 -2.99 0.55
N ILE A 57 3.34 -4.31 0.53
CA ILE A 57 4.68 -4.95 0.52
C ILE A 57 5.47 -4.52 -0.71
N LEU A 58 4.84 -4.48 -1.89
CA LEU A 58 5.46 -4.03 -3.14
C LEU A 58 6.04 -2.62 -2.98
N VAL A 59 5.25 -1.68 -2.47
CA VAL A 59 5.66 -0.27 -2.33
C VAL A 59 6.78 -0.13 -1.30
N TYR A 60 6.73 -0.88 -0.19
CA TYR A 60 7.82 -0.94 0.78
C TYR A 60 9.10 -1.53 0.18
N HIS A 61 9.01 -2.65 -0.53
CA HIS A 61 10.15 -3.33 -1.13
C HIS A 61 10.94 -2.43 -2.10
N PHE A 62 10.24 -1.55 -2.82
CA PHE A 62 10.85 -0.59 -3.73
C PHE A 62 11.21 0.77 -3.08
N GLY A 63 11.08 0.90 -1.76
CA GLY A 63 11.52 2.08 -1.00
C GLY A 63 10.66 3.32 -1.19
N PHE A 64 9.40 3.17 -1.62
CA PHE A 64 8.48 4.31 -1.75
C PHE A 64 7.82 4.71 -0.42
N ILE A 65 7.82 3.81 0.57
CA ILE A 65 7.52 4.15 1.97
C ILE A 65 8.57 3.50 2.86
N ASP A 66 8.90 4.17 3.95
CA ASP A 66 9.57 3.54 5.09
C ASP A 66 8.51 2.84 5.96
N ALA A 67 8.79 1.63 6.44
CA ALA A 67 7.95 1.02 7.47
C ALA A 67 8.30 1.66 8.82
N PRO A 68 7.41 2.48 9.42
CA PRO A 68 7.66 2.99 10.77
C PRO A 68 7.48 1.90 11.83
N LEU A 69 7.10 0.67 11.43
CA LEU A 69 6.93 -0.48 12.32
C LEU A 69 8.18 -0.82 13.14
N PHE A 70 9.37 -0.38 12.70
CA PHE A 70 10.62 -0.49 13.45
C PHE A 70 11.25 0.87 13.77
N SER A 71 10.55 1.98 13.51
CA SER A 71 11.02 3.31 13.87
C SER A 71 10.71 3.58 15.34
N ASN A 72 11.53 2.97 16.20
CA ASN A 72 11.79 3.27 17.61
C ASN A 72 10.75 4.17 18.33
N LYS A 73 9.55 3.64 18.55
CA LYS A 73 8.74 3.99 19.73
C LYS A 73 8.26 2.70 20.39
N GLU A 74 9.06 2.30 21.38
CA GLU A 74 8.82 1.26 22.38
C GLU A 74 8.77 -0.19 21.89
N SER A 75 9.94 -0.81 21.96
CA SER A 75 10.27 -2.23 21.81
C SER A 75 9.63 -3.16 22.87
N HIS A 76 8.50 -2.79 23.50
CA HIS A 76 7.86 -3.61 24.54
C HIS A 76 6.99 -4.75 23.98
N LEU A 77 6.82 -4.86 22.65
CA LEU A 77 6.01 -5.91 22.04
C LEU A 77 6.61 -7.32 22.22
N PHE A 78 7.94 -7.44 22.31
CA PHE A 78 8.59 -8.74 22.51
C PHE A 78 8.56 -9.23 23.96
N GLU A 79 8.39 -8.34 24.94
CA GLU A 79 8.31 -8.73 26.36
C GLU A 79 6.98 -9.41 26.71
N LYS A 80 5.90 -9.11 25.97
CA LYS A 80 4.56 -9.69 26.23
C LYS A 80 4.33 -11.08 25.61
N VAL A 81 5.16 -11.49 24.65
CA VAL A 81 5.00 -12.80 23.98
C VAL A 81 5.76 -13.92 24.72
N ALA A 82 6.60 -13.55 25.69
CA ALA A 82 7.40 -14.49 26.48
C ALA A 82 6.77 -14.86 27.85
N GLN A 83 5.49 -14.54 28.10
CA GLN A 83 4.74 -14.97 29.29
C GLN A 83 3.62 -15.95 28.92
#